data_AF-A0A1L3IB14-F1
#
_entry.id   AF-A0A1L3IB14-F1
#
_cell.length_a   1.000
_cell.length_b   1.000
_cell.length_c   1.000
_cell.angle_alpha   90.00
_cell.angle_beta   90.00
_cell.angle_gamma   90.00
#
_symmetry.space_group_name_H-M   'P 1'
#
loop_
_entity.id
_entity.type
_entity.pdbx_description
1 polymer ?
#
loop_
_entity_poly.entity_id
_entity_poly.type
_entity_poly.pdbx_seq_one_letter_code
_entity_poly.pdbx_strand_id
1 'polypeptide(L)'
;MQQRRLWQMALSLFLLVPSTIHAQNPSSLEKSTIERLEIATDWLVRNGAFVLDMRGKEFLKSKLTEQGPVLLWVTPQVDTKDTIAQFRIKAGGYNYDIEAIYRETLNDQKIVYWVTHITAQDWVTPLRGCRFHISTPQDDGKQIVLLSSERFIPSYKTAKGVVFALPQDDLDILYKLQAWRFPMCFSGTDLSKNEVTHDAQGRLTTAPATSFEGGCCTNH
;
A
#
# COMPACT_ATOMS: atom_id res chain seq x y z
N MET A 1 9.67 22.21 -69.32
CA MET A 1 10.19 21.04 -68.57
C MET A 1 10.07 21.37 -67.08
N GLN A 2 8.93 21.15 -66.41
CA GLN A 2 8.32 19.88 -66.04
C GLN A 2 9.18 19.11 -65.01
N GLN A 3 8.88 19.30 -63.71
CA GLN A 3 8.63 18.20 -62.77
C GLN A 3 8.19 18.75 -61.39
N ARG A 4 6.89 18.59 -61.13
CA ARG A 4 6.24 18.67 -59.82
C ARG A 4 6.65 17.43 -59.03
N ARG A 5 7.09 17.57 -57.77
CA ARG A 5 7.13 16.47 -56.80
C ARG A 5 6.15 16.76 -55.67
N LEU A 6 5.14 15.90 -55.62
CA LEU A 6 4.09 15.80 -54.61
C LEU A 6 4.70 15.40 -53.27
N TRP A 7 4.48 16.21 -52.24
CA TRP A 7 4.64 15.78 -50.85
C TRP A 7 3.28 15.25 -50.38
N GLN A 8 3.18 13.94 -50.19
CA GLN A 8 2.02 13.27 -49.64
C GLN A 8 1.88 13.61 -48.16
N MET A 9 0.73 14.17 -47.81
CA MET A 9 0.24 14.29 -46.44
C MET A 9 0.01 12.89 -45.86
N ALA A 10 0.78 12.51 -44.85
CA ALA A 10 0.45 11.39 -43.98
C ALA A 10 -0.53 11.89 -42.90
N LEU A 11 -1.82 11.75 -43.19
CA LEU A 11 -2.90 11.98 -42.23
C LEU A 11 -2.98 10.76 -41.31
N SER A 12 -2.17 10.73 -40.25
CA SER A 12 -2.26 9.71 -39.20
C SER A 12 -3.55 9.94 -38.40
N LEU A 13 -4.60 9.23 -38.80
CA LEU A 13 -5.87 9.14 -38.08
C LEU A 13 -5.64 8.37 -36.77
N PHE A 14 -5.23 9.07 -35.71
CA PHE A 14 -5.27 8.52 -34.36
C PHE A 14 -6.74 8.40 -33.96
N LEU A 15 -7.29 7.19 -34.09
CA LEU A 15 -8.56 6.83 -33.47
C LEU A 15 -8.34 6.86 -31.95
N LEU A 16 -8.70 7.98 -31.33
CA LEU A 16 -8.96 8.07 -29.90
C LEU A 16 -10.13 7.12 -29.61
N VAL A 17 -9.84 5.91 -29.15
CA VAL A 17 -10.84 5.05 -28.52
C VAL A 17 -11.06 5.62 -27.12
N PRO A 18 -12.23 6.22 -26.81
CA PRO A 18 -12.52 6.61 -25.45
C PRO A 18 -12.79 5.34 -24.65
N SER A 19 -11.77 4.82 -23.97
CA SER A 19 -11.94 3.80 -22.93
C SER A 19 -12.58 4.48 -21.72
N THR A 20 -13.89 4.73 -21.77
CA THR A 20 -14.68 5.13 -20.61
C THR A 20 -14.85 3.89 -19.73
N ILE A 21 -13.83 3.64 -18.90
CA ILE A 21 -13.93 2.70 -17.77
C ILE A 21 -15.06 3.22 -16.88
N HIS A 22 -16.25 2.65 -17.01
CA HIS A 22 -17.32 2.83 -16.03
C HIS A 22 -16.81 2.24 -14.72
N ALA A 23 -16.35 3.10 -13.81
CA ALA A 23 -16.08 2.70 -12.44
C ALA A 23 -17.39 2.15 -11.87
N GLN A 24 -17.48 0.83 -11.75
CA GLN A 24 -18.63 0.20 -11.12
C GLN A 24 -18.62 0.60 -9.65
N ASN A 25 -19.75 1.12 -9.17
CA ASN A 25 -19.90 1.40 -7.75
C ASN A 25 -19.99 0.08 -6.99
N PRO A 26 -19.25 -0.08 -5.88
CA PRO A 26 -19.31 -1.31 -5.09
C PRO A 26 -20.73 -1.51 -4.57
N SER A 27 -21.17 -2.76 -4.59
CA SER A 27 -22.40 -3.23 -3.96
C SER A 27 -22.40 -2.93 -2.46
N SER A 28 -23.57 -2.96 -1.82
CA SER A 28 -23.69 -2.77 -0.37
C SER A 28 -22.87 -3.81 0.42
N LEU A 29 -22.76 -5.03 -0.09
CA LEU A 29 -21.96 -6.10 0.51
C LEU A 29 -20.45 -5.81 0.41
N GLU A 30 -19.98 -5.36 -0.75
CA GLU A 30 -18.58 -4.97 -0.94
C GLU A 30 -18.20 -3.78 -0.05
N LYS A 31 -19.07 -2.76 0.04
CA LYS A 31 -18.86 -1.63 0.95
C LYS A 31 -18.70 -2.07 2.40
N SER A 32 -19.60 -2.95 2.89
CA SER A 32 -19.49 -3.49 4.25
C SER A 32 -18.23 -4.34 4.45
N THR A 33 -17.79 -5.05 3.41
CA THR A 33 -16.55 -5.84 3.46
C THR A 33 -15.32 -4.95 3.56
N ILE A 34 -15.24 -3.90 2.73
CA ILE A 34 -14.18 -2.89 2.76
C ILE A 34 -14.14 -2.22 4.13
N GLU A 35 -15.27 -1.76 4.66
CA GLU A 35 -15.36 -1.14 5.98
C GLU A 35 -14.83 -2.06 7.10
N ARG A 36 -15.17 -3.36 7.07
CA ARG A 36 -14.65 -4.33 8.05
C ARG A 36 -13.13 -4.53 7.93
N LEU A 37 -12.60 -4.58 6.70
CA LEU A 37 -11.16 -4.70 6.48
C LEU A 37 -10.43 -3.44 6.95
N GLU A 38 -11.02 -2.26 6.78
CA GLU A 38 -10.47 -1.00 7.28
C GLU A 38 -10.45 -0.96 8.81
N ILE A 39 -11.54 -1.34 9.48
CA ILE A 39 -11.61 -1.45 10.94
C ILE A 39 -10.57 -2.47 11.45
N ALA A 40 -10.47 -3.62 10.80
CA ALA A 40 -9.48 -4.65 11.15
C ALA A 40 -8.04 -4.14 10.95
N THR A 41 -7.78 -3.37 9.89
CA THR A 41 -6.47 -2.76 9.62
C THR A 41 -6.08 -1.79 10.74
N ASP A 42 -6.97 -0.86 11.09
CA ASP A 42 -6.70 0.10 12.16
C ASP A 42 -6.51 -0.60 13.51
N TRP A 43 -7.29 -1.65 13.78
CA TRP A 43 -7.13 -2.45 14.99
C TRP A 43 -5.79 -3.18 15.01
N LEU A 44 -5.33 -3.73 13.89
CA LEU A 44 -4.03 -4.42 13.76
C LEU A 44 -2.85 -3.46 13.91
N VAL A 45 -2.92 -2.25 13.33
CA VAL A 45 -1.90 -1.22 13.55
C VAL A 45 -1.80 -0.86 15.03
N ARG A 46 -2.93 -0.74 15.73
CA ARG A 46 -2.97 -0.38 17.16
C ARG A 46 -2.58 -1.51 18.09
N ASN A 47 -2.99 -2.75 17.80
CA ASN A 47 -2.97 -3.84 18.77
C ASN A 47 -2.28 -5.10 18.26
N GLY A 48 -2.10 -5.25 16.95
CA GLY A 48 -1.73 -6.52 16.32
C GLY A 48 -0.42 -7.08 16.85
N ALA A 49 0.63 -6.25 16.92
CA ALA A 49 1.93 -6.69 17.41
C ALA A 49 1.89 -7.08 18.90
N PHE A 50 1.28 -6.24 19.73
CA PHE A 50 1.06 -6.50 21.16
C PHE A 50 0.28 -7.79 21.41
N VAL A 51 -0.84 -7.97 20.70
CA VAL A 51 -1.71 -9.16 20.86
C VAL A 51 -1.00 -10.42 20.37
N LEU A 52 -0.24 -10.33 19.26
CA LEU A 52 0.52 -11.47 18.76
C LEU A 52 1.56 -11.94 19.77
N ASP A 53 2.30 -11.01 20.38
CA ASP A 53 3.31 -11.30 21.40
C ASP A 53 2.68 -11.88 22.67
N MET A 54 1.62 -11.25 23.18
CA MET A 54 1.01 -11.63 24.46
C MET A 54 0.08 -12.84 24.42
N ARG A 55 -0.59 -13.08 23.28
CA ARG A 55 -1.68 -14.07 23.15
C ARG A 55 -1.49 -15.04 21.98
N GLY A 56 -0.53 -14.79 21.10
CA GLY A 56 -0.25 -15.64 19.95
C GLY A 56 -1.22 -15.47 18.79
N LYS A 57 -0.88 -16.14 17.68
CA LYS A 57 -1.55 -16.05 16.38
C LYS A 57 -3.02 -16.52 16.42
N GLU A 58 -3.33 -17.55 17.19
CA GLU A 58 -4.69 -18.12 17.21
C GLU A 58 -5.70 -17.17 17.89
N PHE A 59 -5.28 -16.47 18.95
CA PHE A 59 -6.11 -15.43 19.56
C PHE A 59 -6.34 -14.26 18.59
N LEU A 60 -5.28 -13.84 17.87
CA LEU A 60 -5.38 -12.80 16.84
C LEU A 60 -6.41 -13.18 15.76
N LYS A 61 -6.37 -14.42 15.26
CA LYS A 61 -7.36 -14.94 14.29
C LYS A 61 -8.79 -14.94 14.85
N SER A 62 -8.98 -15.41 16.09
CA SER A 62 -10.30 -15.41 16.75
C SER A 62 -10.86 -14.00 16.81
N LYS A 63 -10.04 -13.03 17.22
CA LYS A 63 -10.47 -11.63 17.31
C LYS A 63 -10.85 -11.02 15.98
N LEU A 64 -10.07 -11.27 14.93
CA LEU A 64 -10.41 -10.81 13.58
C LEU A 64 -11.72 -11.43 13.08
N THR A 65 -11.96 -12.71 13.38
CA THR A 65 -13.17 -13.45 12.99
C THR A 65 -14.42 -13.01 13.77
N GLU A 66 -14.27 -12.68 15.05
CA GLU A 66 -15.35 -12.16 15.91
C GLU A 66 -15.83 -10.77 15.47
N GLN A 67 -14.91 -9.90 15.03
CA GLN A 67 -15.23 -8.54 14.59
C GLN A 67 -15.78 -8.48 13.14
N GLY A 68 -15.60 -9.56 12.38
CA GLY A 68 -16.13 -9.73 11.04
C GLY A 68 -15.52 -10.99 10.39
N PRO A 69 -16.00 -11.46 9.24
CA PRO A 69 -15.41 -12.60 8.54
C PRO A 69 -14.07 -12.21 7.85
N VAL A 70 -13.16 -11.57 8.59
CA VAL A 70 -11.83 -11.17 8.16
C VAL A 70 -10.84 -12.28 8.48
N LEU A 71 -10.18 -12.79 7.45
CA LEU A 71 -9.27 -13.92 7.58
C LEU A 71 -7.82 -13.45 7.56
N LEU A 72 -7.04 -13.91 8.54
CA LEU A 72 -5.59 -13.83 8.52
C LEU A 72 -5.06 -14.94 7.60
N TRP A 73 -4.61 -14.60 6.39
CA TRP A 73 -4.29 -15.59 5.35
C TRP A 73 -2.81 -15.95 5.24
N VAL A 74 -1.93 -15.19 5.91
CA VAL A 74 -0.51 -15.50 6.07
C VAL A 74 -0.15 -15.46 7.55
N THR A 75 0.86 -16.24 7.96
CA THR A 75 1.39 -16.16 9.33
C THR A 75 1.90 -14.74 9.59
N PRO A 76 1.38 -14.06 10.62
CA PRO A 76 1.84 -12.71 10.95
C PRO A 76 3.29 -12.80 11.42
N GLN A 77 4.07 -11.79 11.06
CA GLN A 77 5.48 -11.71 11.42
C GLN A 77 5.69 -10.49 12.29
N VAL A 78 6.38 -10.67 13.41
CA VAL A 78 6.88 -9.60 14.25
C VAL A 78 8.33 -9.96 14.54
N ASP A 79 9.26 -9.21 13.96
CA ASP A 79 10.67 -9.48 14.20
C ASP A 79 11.06 -9.09 15.63
N THR A 80 11.64 -10.05 16.35
CA THR A 80 12.22 -9.92 17.70
C THR A 80 13.46 -9.03 17.75
N LYS A 81 14.14 -8.77 16.61
CA LYS A 81 15.41 -8.04 16.57
C LYS A 81 15.35 -6.61 16.06
N ASP A 82 14.33 -6.18 15.32
CA ASP A 82 14.08 -4.75 15.04
C ASP A 82 12.78 -4.52 14.25
N THR A 83 11.65 -4.87 14.86
CA THR A 83 10.38 -4.13 14.74
C THR A 83 9.88 -3.73 13.36
N ILE A 84 9.56 -4.74 12.57
CA ILE A 84 8.60 -4.65 11.46
C ILE A 84 7.53 -5.69 11.71
N ALA A 85 6.29 -5.23 11.87
CA ALA A 85 5.13 -6.08 11.98
C ALA A 85 4.48 -6.19 10.60
N GLN A 86 4.20 -7.42 10.17
CA GLN A 86 3.50 -7.69 8.92
C GLN A 86 2.24 -8.51 9.20
N PHE A 87 1.10 -7.99 8.76
CA PHE A 87 -0.18 -8.68 8.78
C PHE A 87 -0.73 -8.74 7.36
N ARG A 88 -1.35 -9.87 7.00
CA ARG A 88 -2.05 -9.99 5.74
C ARG A 88 -3.44 -10.52 6.00
N ILE A 89 -4.44 -9.69 5.73
CA ILE A 89 -5.85 -10.02 5.95
C ILE A 89 -6.62 -10.00 4.63
N LYS A 90 -7.72 -10.75 4.58
CA LYS A 90 -8.60 -10.77 3.41
C LYS A 90 -10.06 -11.00 3.80
N ALA A 91 -10.96 -10.45 3.00
CA ALA A 91 -12.39 -10.72 3.07
C ALA A 91 -13.05 -10.37 1.72
N GLY A 92 -14.01 -11.18 1.29
CA GLY A 92 -14.85 -10.90 0.12
C GLY A 92 -14.11 -10.44 -1.14
N GLY A 93 -12.98 -11.08 -1.48
CA GLY A 93 -12.21 -10.77 -2.68
C GLY A 93 -11.19 -9.64 -2.54
N TYR A 94 -11.10 -8.99 -1.39
CA TYR A 94 -10.11 -7.95 -1.11
C TYR A 94 -9.00 -8.46 -0.20
N ASN A 95 -7.76 -8.06 -0.49
CA ASN A 95 -6.55 -8.38 0.26
C ASN A 95 -5.89 -7.09 0.76
N TYR A 96 -5.53 -7.08 2.03
CA TYR A 96 -4.84 -5.97 2.70
C TYR A 96 -3.52 -6.51 3.25
N ASP A 97 -2.42 -5.99 2.73
CA ASP A 97 -1.06 -6.26 3.21
C ASP A 97 -0.61 -5.07 4.06
N ILE A 98 -0.47 -5.27 5.37
CA ILE A 98 -0.23 -4.23 6.37
C ILE A 98 1.17 -4.40 6.94
N GLU A 99 2.02 -3.39 6.82
CA GLU A 99 3.42 -3.49 7.20
C GLU A 99 3.92 -2.21 7.90
N ALA A 100 4.63 -2.36 9.01
CA ALA A 100 5.44 -1.29 9.60
C ALA A 100 6.78 -1.22 8.86
N ILE A 101 7.05 -0.17 8.09
CA ILE A 101 8.18 -0.17 7.16
C ILE A 101 9.37 0.66 7.61
N TYR A 102 9.15 1.60 8.52
CA TYR A 102 10.19 2.48 9.05
C TYR A 102 9.88 2.91 10.48
N ARG A 103 10.94 3.19 11.24
CA ARG A 103 10.85 3.61 12.63
C ARG A 103 12.04 4.51 12.95
N GLU A 104 11.78 5.51 13.78
CA GLU A 104 12.82 6.39 14.29
C GLU A 104 12.48 6.84 15.70
N THR A 105 13.50 7.12 16.52
CA THR A 105 13.31 7.72 17.84
C THR A 105 13.72 9.18 17.78
N LEU A 106 12.78 10.09 18.03
CA LEU A 106 12.97 11.53 18.01
C LEU A 106 12.56 12.13 19.34
N ASN A 107 13.48 12.80 20.04
CA ASN A 107 13.24 13.39 21.36
C ASN A 107 12.55 12.42 22.33
N ASP A 108 13.11 11.21 22.44
CA ASP A 108 12.63 10.08 23.25
C ASP A 108 11.25 9.51 22.83
N GLN A 109 10.67 10.02 21.75
CA GLN A 109 9.44 9.48 21.17
C GLN A 109 9.79 8.57 20.00
N LYS A 110 9.42 7.29 20.10
CA LYS A 110 9.53 6.34 19.01
C LYS A 110 8.34 6.52 18.06
N ILE A 111 8.62 6.72 16.78
CA ILE A 111 7.61 6.90 15.72
C ILE A 111 7.75 5.75 14.74
N VAL A 112 6.62 5.21 14.30
CA VAL A 112 6.54 4.07 13.38
C VAL A 112 5.66 4.44 12.20
N TYR A 113 6.19 4.23 11.00
CA TYR A 113 5.50 4.41 9.74
C TYR A 113 4.97 3.08 9.23
N TRP A 114 3.69 3.05 8.91
CA TRP A 114 2.99 1.89 8.37
C TRP A 114 2.48 2.18 6.97
N VAL A 115 2.49 1.15 6.14
CA VAL A 115 1.83 1.12 4.84
C VAL A 115 0.88 -0.07 4.79
N THR A 116 -0.29 0.14 4.19
CA THR A 116 -1.24 -0.90 3.84
C THR A 116 -1.43 -0.87 2.34
N HIS A 117 -1.16 -1.97 1.65
CA HIS A 117 -1.52 -2.14 0.24
C HIS A 117 -2.85 -2.87 0.12
N ILE A 118 -3.73 -2.33 -0.72
CA ILE A 118 -5.08 -2.84 -0.92
C ILE A 118 -5.18 -3.33 -2.36
N THR A 119 -5.55 -4.60 -2.53
CA THR A 119 -5.78 -5.21 -3.86
C THR A 119 -7.07 -6.02 -3.86
N ALA A 120 -7.83 -5.89 -4.95
CA ALA A 120 -9.02 -6.69 -5.21
C ALA A 120 -8.71 -7.83 -6.18
N GLN A 121 -9.42 -8.94 -6.06
CA GLN A 121 -9.42 -10.03 -7.05
C GLN A 121 -10.29 -9.68 -8.26
N ASP A 122 -10.08 -10.36 -9.38
CA ASP A 122 -10.67 -10.01 -10.68
C ASP A 122 -12.20 -10.13 -10.74
N TRP A 123 -12.83 -10.85 -9.81
CA TRP A 123 -14.28 -11.09 -9.75
C TRP A 123 -15.05 -10.14 -8.83
N VAL A 124 -14.38 -9.17 -8.20
CA VAL A 124 -15.02 -8.08 -7.42
C VAL A 124 -14.76 -6.74 -8.06
N THR A 125 -15.43 -5.69 -7.55
CA THR A 125 -15.16 -4.31 -7.95
C THR A 125 -13.67 -4.01 -7.82
N PRO A 126 -12.97 -3.65 -8.92
CA PRO A 126 -11.55 -3.38 -8.90
C PRO A 126 -11.20 -2.29 -7.88
N LEU A 127 -10.37 -2.67 -6.91
CA LEU A 127 -9.85 -1.76 -5.90
C LEU A 127 -8.34 -1.97 -5.82
N ARG A 128 -7.61 -0.90 -6.05
CA ARG A 128 -6.17 -0.83 -5.85
C ARG A 128 -5.87 0.47 -5.14
N GLY A 129 -5.25 0.39 -3.97
CA GLY A 129 -5.08 1.58 -3.14
C GLY A 129 -4.09 1.35 -2.03
N CYS A 130 -3.90 2.38 -1.22
CA CYS A 130 -3.02 2.34 -0.07
C CYS A 130 -3.62 3.09 1.10
N ARG A 131 -3.18 2.73 2.29
CA ARG A 131 -3.36 3.54 3.50
C ARG A 131 -2.02 3.66 4.21
N PHE A 132 -1.74 4.82 4.74
CA PHE A 132 -0.52 5.14 5.47
C PHE A 132 -0.88 5.54 6.89
N HIS A 133 -0.16 5.01 7.87
CA HIS A 133 -0.33 5.40 9.26
C HIS A 133 1.00 5.81 9.86
N ILE A 134 0.97 6.83 10.70
CA ILE A 134 2.08 7.19 11.57
C ILE A 134 1.61 6.97 12.99
N SER A 135 2.40 6.27 13.78
CA SER A 135 2.03 5.86 15.13
C SER A 135 3.19 5.94 16.10
N THR A 136 2.90 5.85 17.38
CA THR A 136 3.87 5.74 18.47
C THR A 136 3.48 4.58 19.39
N PRO A 137 4.42 3.75 19.84
CA PRO A 137 4.12 2.74 20.85
C PRO A 137 3.80 3.41 22.19
N GLN A 138 2.96 2.75 22.98
CA GLN A 138 2.71 3.01 24.39
C GLN A 138 3.52 2.05 25.26
N ASP A 139 3.58 2.32 26.56
CA ASP A 139 4.30 1.48 27.53
C ASP A 139 3.78 0.04 27.59
N ASP A 140 2.50 -0.18 27.28
CA ASP A 140 1.90 -1.51 27.23
C ASP A 140 2.12 -2.23 25.88
N GLY A 141 2.89 -1.66 24.96
CA GLY A 141 3.19 -2.21 23.63
C GLY A 141 2.14 -1.94 22.55
N LYS A 142 0.97 -1.38 22.90
CA LYS A 142 -0.02 -0.92 21.91
C LYS A 142 0.48 0.30 21.16
N GLN A 143 -0.12 0.62 20.02
CA GLN A 143 0.21 1.81 19.24
C GLN A 143 -0.91 2.86 19.33
N ILE A 144 -0.52 4.13 19.46
CA ILE A 144 -1.39 5.29 19.21
C ILE A 144 -1.15 5.74 17.77
N VAL A 145 -2.19 5.73 16.94
CA VAL A 145 -2.14 6.32 15.60
C VAL A 145 -2.20 7.85 15.73
N LEU A 146 -1.14 8.51 15.25
CA LEU A 146 -0.97 9.96 15.25
C LEU A 146 -1.52 10.60 13.97
N LEU A 147 -1.41 9.89 12.85
CA LEU A 147 -1.89 10.33 11.54
C LEU A 147 -2.28 9.11 10.70
N SER A 148 -3.34 9.24 9.92
CA SER A 148 -3.78 8.25 8.92
C SER A 148 -4.15 8.99 7.62
N SER A 149 -3.82 8.41 6.48
CA SER A 149 -4.06 9.00 5.16
C SER A 149 -4.14 7.94 4.08
N GLU A 150 -4.94 8.18 3.04
CA GLU A 150 -4.96 7.36 1.81
C GLU A 150 -3.93 7.85 0.76
N ARG A 151 -3.32 9.00 1.03
CA ARG A 151 -2.23 9.59 0.24
C ARG A 151 -0.92 9.49 0.99
N PHE A 152 0.17 9.37 0.22
CA PHE A 152 1.52 9.26 0.73
C PHE A 152 1.86 10.39 1.71
N ILE A 153 2.41 10.02 2.87
CA ILE A 153 2.86 10.95 3.90
C ILE A 153 4.39 10.96 3.85
N PRO A 154 5.05 11.99 3.29
CA PRO A 154 6.51 12.02 3.22
C PRO A 154 7.15 12.31 4.60
N SER A 155 6.43 13.03 5.46
CA SER A 155 6.91 13.45 6.77
C SER A 155 5.78 13.79 7.73
N TYR A 156 6.10 13.87 9.01
CA TYR A 156 5.19 14.23 10.10
C TYR A 156 5.88 15.13 11.11
N LYS A 157 5.22 16.24 11.48
CA LYS A 157 5.72 17.15 12.50
C LYS A 157 5.12 16.79 13.85
N THR A 158 5.97 16.40 14.79
CA THR A 158 5.60 16.07 16.17
C THR A 158 5.07 17.30 16.92
N ALA A 159 4.41 17.08 18.07
CA ALA A 159 3.96 18.17 18.93
C ALA A 159 5.11 19.06 19.45
N LYS A 160 6.32 18.50 19.58
CA LYS A 160 7.55 19.24 19.95
C LYS A 160 8.17 19.99 18.76
N GLY A 161 7.57 19.93 17.57
CA GLY A 161 8.02 20.61 16.37
C GLY A 161 9.11 19.90 15.56
N VAL A 162 9.62 18.76 16.03
CA VAL A 162 10.58 17.92 15.29
C VAL A 162 9.88 17.19 14.14
N VAL A 163 10.56 17.08 13.01
CA VAL A 163 10.06 16.45 11.80
C VAL A 163 10.59 15.01 11.72
N PHE A 164 9.68 14.06 11.72
CA PHE A 164 9.93 12.69 11.30
C PHE A 164 9.80 12.63 9.78
N ALA A 165 10.83 12.20 9.07
CA ALA A 165 10.84 12.11 7.61
C ALA A 165 11.11 10.67 7.19
N LEU A 166 10.32 10.15 6.25
CA LEU A 166 10.57 8.84 5.68
C LEU A 166 11.81 8.93 4.75
N PRO A 167 12.87 8.11 4.93
CA PRO A 167 14.03 8.11 4.03
C PRO A 167 13.62 7.55 2.67
N GLN A 168 13.46 8.44 1.69
CA GLN A 168 13.03 8.09 0.33
C GLN A 168 14.19 7.70 -0.60
N ASP A 169 15.41 7.73 -0.09
CA ASP A 169 16.64 7.25 -0.72
C ASP A 169 17.02 5.82 -0.31
N ASP A 170 16.37 5.29 0.74
CA ASP A 170 16.57 3.91 1.21
C ASP A 170 15.80 2.91 0.32
N LEU A 171 16.54 2.03 -0.36
CA LEU A 171 15.96 1.04 -1.26
C LEU A 171 15.06 0.02 -0.54
N ASP A 172 15.35 -0.36 0.70
CA ASP A 172 14.51 -1.30 1.46
C ASP A 172 13.14 -0.67 1.75
N ILE A 173 13.12 0.62 2.08
CA ILE A 173 11.88 1.38 2.29
C ILE A 173 11.12 1.54 0.97
N LEU A 174 11.80 1.93 -0.10
CA LEU A 174 11.17 2.07 -1.42
C LEU A 174 10.58 0.74 -1.92
N TYR A 175 11.30 -0.37 -1.70
CA TYR A 175 10.84 -1.71 -2.03
C TYR A 175 9.55 -2.06 -1.29
N LYS A 176 9.47 -1.72 0.00
CA LYS A 176 8.27 -1.92 0.81
C LYS A 176 7.14 -0.96 0.47
N LEU A 177 7.42 0.28 0.04
CA LEU A 177 6.37 1.22 -0.39
C LEU A 177 5.67 0.74 -1.67
N GLN A 178 6.40 0.05 -2.57
CA GLN A 178 5.88 -0.43 -3.86
C GLN A 178 5.19 0.67 -4.67
N ALA A 179 5.74 1.89 -4.67
CA ALA A 179 5.07 3.05 -5.27
C ALA A 179 4.74 2.88 -6.76
N TRP A 180 5.59 2.15 -7.52
CA TRP A 180 5.33 1.81 -8.92
C TRP A 180 4.10 0.91 -9.10
N ARG A 181 3.77 0.08 -8.12
CA ARG A 181 2.55 -0.75 -8.11
C ARG A 181 1.34 0.04 -7.63
N PHE A 182 1.48 1.17 -6.95
CA PHE A 182 0.32 1.91 -6.44
C PHE A 182 0.42 3.40 -6.73
N PRO A 183 0.64 3.80 -8.01
CA PRO A 183 1.03 5.17 -8.36
C PRO A 183 0.04 6.24 -7.89
N MET A 184 -1.26 5.91 -7.85
CA MET A 184 -2.32 6.80 -7.37
C MET A 184 -2.15 7.23 -5.91
N CYS A 185 -1.54 6.42 -5.05
CA CYS A 185 -1.29 6.76 -3.66
C CYS A 185 -0.17 7.81 -3.51
N PHE A 186 0.70 7.94 -4.51
CA PHE A 186 1.93 8.74 -4.51
C PHE A 186 1.85 9.94 -5.47
N SER A 187 0.63 10.41 -5.75
CA SER A 187 0.39 11.55 -6.64
C SER A 187 1.18 12.78 -6.19
N GLY A 188 1.92 13.40 -7.11
CA GLY A 188 2.77 14.56 -6.83
C GLY A 188 4.19 14.22 -6.38
N THR A 189 4.58 12.93 -6.41
CA THR A 189 5.95 12.49 -6.16
C THR A 189 6.50 11.71 -7.34
N ASP A 190 7.82 11.57 -7.38
CA ASP A 190 8.54 10.79 -8.40
C ASP A 190 8.74 9.31 -8.00
N LEU A 191 8.25 8.90 -6.82
CA LEU A 191 8.48 7.57 -6.28
C LEU A 191 7.89 6.45 -7.14
N SER A 192 6.82 6.73 -7.88
CA SER A 192 6.19 5.76 -8.78
C SER A 192 6.93 5.58 -10.12
N LYS A 193 7.93 6.41 -10.42
CA LYS A 193 8.68 6.36 -11.69
C LYS A 193 9.71 5.25 -11.73
N ASN A 194 10.12 4.71 -10.59
CA ASN A 194 11.11 3.65 -10.50
C ASN A 194 10.53 2.44 -9.77
N GLU A 195 10.81 1.27 -10.30
CA GLU A 195 10.56 -0.01 -9.66
C GLU A 195 11.80 -0.46 -8.91
N VAL A 196 11.62 -0.97 -7.69
CA VAL A 196 12.68 -1.56 -6.88
C VAL A 196 12.50 -3.07 -6.87
N THR A 197 13.53 -3.83 -7.23
CA THR A 197 13.50 -5.30 -7.26
C THR A 197 14.79 -5.91 -6.72
N HIS A 198 14.76 -7.20 -6.44
CA HIS A 198 15.96 -7.97 -6.14
C HIS A 198 16.65 -8.41 -7.44
N ASP A 199 17.95 -8.18 -7.56
CA ASP A 199 18.78 -8.75 -8.62
C ASP A 199 19.00 -10.26 -8.43
N ALA A 200 19.72 -10.90 -9.36
CA ALA A 200 20.03 -12.33 -9.29
C ALA A 200 20.87 -12.73 -8.06
N GLN A 201 21.48 -11.76 -7.36
CA GLN A 201 22.25 -11.94 -6.13
C GLN A 201 21.42 -11.59 -4.88
N GLY A 202 20.14 -11.23 -5.04
CA GLY A 202 19.24 -10.87 -3.96
C GLY A 202 19.41 -9.44 -3.44
N ARG A 203 20.20 -8.58 -4.11
CA ARG A 203 20.39 -7.17 -3.71
C ARG A 203 19.30 -6.31 -4.31
N LEU A 204 18.87 -5.28 -3.57
CA LEU A 204 17.92 -4.31 -4.11
C LEU A 204 18.56 -3.44 -5.18
N THR A 205 17.83 -3.25 -6.27
CA THR A 205 18.21 -2.43 -7.42
C THR A 205 17.00 -1.63 -7.90
N THR A 206 17.25 -0.52 -8.61
CA THR A 206 16.21 0.32 -9.21
C THR A 206 16.25 0.24 -10.73
N ALA A 207 15.09 0.25 -11.34
CA ALA A 207 14.91 0.44 -12.77
C ALA A 207 13.75 1.41 -13.03
N PRO A 208 13.71 2.12 -14.17
CA PRO A 208 12.51 2.84 -14.57
C PRO A 208 11.31 1.88 -14.54
N ALA A 209 10.25 2.28 -13.85
CA ALA A 209 9.03 1.49 -13.81
C ALA A 209 8.52 1.35 -15.24
N THR A 210 8.35 0.11 -15.70
CA THR A 210 7.60 -0.11 -16.95
C THR A 210 6.24 0.49 -16.74
N SER A 211 5.88 1.49 -17.56
CA SER A 211 4.54 2.06 -17.55
C SER A 211 3.58 0.88 -17.55
N PHE A 212 2.79 0.77 -16.48
CA PHE A 212 1.71 -0.21 -16.42
C PHE A 212 0.69 0.28 -17.44
N GLU A 213 0.94 0.02 -18.73
CA GLU A 213 0.06 0.31 -19.84
C GLU A 213 -1.13 -0.62 -19.67
N GLY A 214 -2.06 -0.24 -18.80
CA GLY A 214 -3.46 -0.67 -18.81
C GLY A 214 -3.70 -2.12 -19.18
N GLY A 215 -2.93 -3.07 -18.63
CA GLY A 215 -3.28 -4.49 -18.61
C GLY A 215 -4.44 -4.72 -17.65
N CYS A 216 -5.54 -3.98 -17.81
CA CYS A 216 -6.81 -4.33 -17.22
C CYS A 216 -7.30 -5.57 -17.97
N CYS A 217 -7.39 -6.68 -17.24
CA CYS A 217 -8.31 -7.79 -17.42
C CYS A 217 -8.91 -7.90 -18.82
N THR A 218 -8.13 -8.37 -19.79
CA THR A 218 -8.73 -9.04 -20.95
C THR A 218 -9.37 -10.31 -20.41
N ASN A 219 -10.68 -10.27 -20.20
CA ASN A 219 -11.50 -11.41 -19.78
C ASN A 219 -11.08 -12.68 -20.54
N HIS A 220 -10.55 -13.67 -19.82
CA HIS A 220 -10.54 -15.07 -20.25
C HIS A 220 -11.77 -15.77 -19.68
#